data_AF-A0A938NJ03-F1
#
_entry.id   AF-A0A938NJ03-F1
#
_cell.length_a   1.000
_cell.length_b   1.000
_cell.length_c   1.000
_cell.angle_alpha   90.00
_cell.angle_beta   90.00
_cell.angle_gamma   90.00
#
_symmetry.space_group_name_H-M   'P 1'
#
loop_
_entity.id
_entity.type
_entity.pdbx_description
1 polymer ?
#
loop_
_entity_poly.entity_id
_entity_poly.type
_entity_poly.pdbx_seq_one_letter_code
_entity_poly.pdbx_strand_id
1 'polypeptide(L)'
;MTGAERQPAQLPPAPLRIVSLNQFVPSRVCLTCDVCCRFPEEDSFLRPYFTAEEIGRAMAAGLDPSQFPDHSGCQVRVVPNPAGEGYLCPAFDPATAHCRIYEGRPLDCQIYPLALMWSDDRREVLLGWDSKCPFLRGEGPVSREPLEGGPEARESGDIRVYAEQVAHRLESEEMLALLAAHSRFIGPFQEDVVVLRALPRLTAKLRASQPLALQPLTNQDRPLIERALASTREVCRTPLAVYAFAPHAIWRNLFTYWRAEIDGHLCLFAEYEDGLFLALPPLGPGPIAGALARACALMRERNRGSAVTRVENVPEELKPQFEAQGYRLAPKGVEYLYRAADLANLVGDRYKSPRAACNRFARDHQYRYGPYRPTDREACLALYRLWAAQQEARDLSAVDAVARHMLADSASAHREALTQAEALGLTGRVVRIDGEVRAYTFG
;
A
#
# COMPACT_ATOMS: atom_id res chain seq x y z
N MET A 1 6.66 -56.62 -1.42
CA MET A 1 5.57 -56.22 -0.50
C MET A 1 6.11 -55.15 0.44
N THR A 2 5.83 -53.89 0.13
CA THR A 2 5.64 -52.78 1.10
C THR A 2 5.09 -51.61 0.27
N GLY A 3 3.87 -51.20 0.60
CA GLY A 3 3.02 -50.35 -0.24
C GLY A 3 3.41 -48.88 -0.19
N ALA A 4 3.41 -48.24 -1.35
CA ALA A 4 3.41 -46.79 -1.47
C ALA A 4 1.98 -46.29 -1.21
N GLU A 5 1.77 -45.66 -0.04
CA GLU A 5 0.56 -44.93 0.27
C GLU A 5 0.47 -43.70 -0.65
N ARG A 6 -0.47 -43.73 -1.59
CA ARG A 6 -0.87 -42.56 -2.36
C ARG A 6 -1.64 -41.62 -1.44
N GLN A 7 -1.11 -40.42 -1.25
CA GLN A 7 -1.82 -39.30 -0.64
C GLN A 7 -3.16 -39.10 -1.37
N PRO A 8 -4.31 -39.02 -0.66
CA PRO A 8 -5.59 -38.77 -1.31
C PRO A 8 -5.57 -37.37 -1.92
N ALA A 9 -5.98 -37.27 -3.18
CA ALA A 9 -6.21 -36.00 -3.84
C ALA A 9 -7.17 -35.17 -2.98
N GLN A 10 -6.75 -33.96 -2.61
CA GLN A 10 -7.59 -32.98 -1.95
C GLN A 10 -8.83 -32.76 -2.82
N LEU A 11 -10.00 -33.16 -2.30
CA LEU A 11 -11.27 -32.78 -2.90
C LEU A 11 -11.36 -31.25 -2.95
N PRO A 12 -11.89 -30.66 -4.03
CA PRO A 12 -12.15 -29.23 -4.07
C PRO A 12 -13.03 -28.84 -2.87
N PRO A 13 -12.81 -27.66 -2.27
CA PRO A 13 -13.66 -27.19 -1.17
C PRO A 13 -15.11 -27.21 -1.62
N ALA A 14 -15.99 -27.68 -0.73
CA ALA A 14 -17.44 -27.70 -0.98
C ALA A 14 -17.91 -26.29 -1.39
N PRO A 15 -18.86 -26.18 -2.34
CA PRO A 15 -19.38 -24.88 -2.76
C PRO A 15 -19.89 -24.11 -1.54
N LEU A 16 -19.46 -22.86 -1.42
CA LEU A 16 -19.81 -21.97 -0.32
C LEU A 16 -21.28 -21.64 -0.48
N ARG A 17 -22.16 -22.33 0.27
CA ARG A 17 -23.57 -21.96 0.34
C ARG A 17 -23.67 -20.51 0.80
N ILE A 18 -23.91 -19.59 -0.14
CA ILE A 18 -24.29 -18.21 0.16
C ILE A 18 -25.61 -18.32 0.93
N VAL A 19 -25.51 -18.19 2.26
CA VAL A 19 -26.62 -18.27 3.20
C VAL A 19 -27.60 -17.16 2.85
N SER A 20 -28.87 -17.53 2.61
CA SER A 20 -29.95 -16.60 2.27
C SER A 20 -30.09 -15.51 3.34
N LEU A 21 -29.90 -14.26 2.96
CA LEU A 21 -30.27 -13.11 3.79
C LEU A 21 -31.79 -12.91 3.69
N ASN A 22 -32.44 -12.55 4.80
CA ASN A 22 -33.85 -12.16 4.75
C ASN A 22 -33.96 -10.88 3.91
N GLN A 23 -34.84 -10.89 2.91
CA GLN A 23 -35.06 -9.71 2.07
C GLN A 23 -35.78 -8.63 2.87
N PHE A 24 -35.20 -7.43 2.94
CA PHE A 24 -35.81 -6.29 3.63
C PHE A 24 -37.04 -5.73 2.90
N VAL A 25 -36.93 -5.55 1.58
CA VAL A 25 -38.04 -5.06 0.74
C VAL A 25 -38.93 -6.24 0.33
N PRO A 26 -40.25 -6.22 0.59
CA PRO A 26 -41.14 -7.28 0.14
C PRO A 26 -41.03 -7.54 -1.37
N SER A 27 -41.01 -8.82 -1.77
CA SER A 27 -40.81 -9.26 -3.16
C SER A 27 -41.74 -8.56 -4.14
N ARG A 28 -43.03 -8.48 -3.79
CA ARG A 28 -44.06 -7.81 -4.58
C ARG A 28 -43.73 -6.34 -4.83
N VAL A 29 -43.22 -5.63 -3.83
CA VAL A 29 -42.85 -4.21 -3.96
C VAL A 29 -41.63 -4.05 -4.87
N CYS A 30 -40.60 -4.88 -4.68
CA CYS A 30 -39.37 -4.83 -5.47
C CYS A 30 -39.64 -5.13 -6.96
N LEU A 31 -40.41 -6.18 -7.25
CA LEU A 31 -40.67 -6.61 -8.63
C LEU A 31 -41.58 -5.65 -9.41
N THR A 32 -42.44 -4.91 -8.72
CA THR A 32 -43.30 -3.89 -9.36
C THR A 32 -42.72 -2.49 -9.33
N CYS A 33 -41.53 -2.28 -8.72
CA CYS A 33 -40.91 -0.95 -8.72
C CYS A 33 -40.26 -0.64 -10.06
N ASP A 34 -40.13 0.65 -10.40
CA ASP A 34 -39.50 1.12 -11.64
C ASP A 34 -38.04 1.54 -11.46
N VAL A 35 -37.41 1.15 -10.35
CA VAL A 35 -36.02 1.52 -10.02
C VAL A 35 -35.11 0.31 -10.19
N CYS A 36 -35.32 -0.76 -9.43
CA CYS A 36 -34.47 -1.94 -9.49
C CYS A 36 -34.68 -2.73 -10.80
N CYS A 37 -33.63 -3.41 -11.27
CA CYS A 37 -33.58 -4.16 -12.53
C CYS A 37 -33.72 -3.32 -13.82
N ARG A 38 -33.75 -1.98 -13.71
CA ARG A 38 -33.80 -1.03 -14.83
C ARG A 38 -32.60 -0.11 -14.74
N PHE A 39 -31.90 0.08 -15.86
CA PHE A 39 -30.63 0.79 -15.90
C PHE A 39 -30.66 1.84 -17.02
N PRO A 40 -30.17 3.06 -16.77
CA PRO A 40 -30.14 4.09 -17.80
C PRO A 40 -29.14 3.74 -18.93
N GLU A 41 -28.05 3.05 -18.60
CA GLU A 41 -26.90 2.81 -19.47
C GLU A 41 -26.51 1.32 -19.50
N GLU A 42 -25.94 0.86 -20.62
CA GLU A 42 -25.53 -0.55 -20.82
C GLU A 42 -24.41 -0.97 -19.86
N ASP A 43 -23.49 -0.05 -19.58
CA ASP A 43 -22.32 -0.26 -18.74
C ASP A 43 -22.51 0.24 -17.30
N SER A 44 -23.75 0.60 -16.92
CA SER A 44 -24.09 1.12 -15.59
C SER A 44 -23.42 0.32 -14.46
N PHE A 45 -22.74 1.02 -13.56
CA PHE A 45 -22.08 0.39 -12.42
C PHE A 45 -23.07 -0.18 -11.39
N LEU A 46 -24.36 0.15 -11.50
CA LEU A 46 -25.43 -0.36 -10.65
C LEU A 46 -25.92 -1.75 -11.08
N ARG A 47 -25.44 -2.27 -12.21
CA ARG A 47 -25.75 -3.62 -12.66
C ARG A 47 -25.26 -4.62 -11.61
N PRO A 48 -26.08 -5.63 -11.25
CA PRO A 48 -25.73 -6.54 -10.19
C PRO A 48 -24.47 -7.34 -10.52
N TYR A 49 -23.56 -7.41 -9.56
CA TYR A 49 -22.37 -8.26 -9.63
C TYR A 49 -22.73 -9.71 -9.25
N PHE A 50 -22.22 -10.67 -10.03
CA PHE A 50 -22.32 -12.10 -9.79
C PHE A 50 -20.92 -12.68 -9.58
N THR A 51 -20.75 -13.44 -8.51
CA THR A 51 -19.60 -14.34 -8.29
C THR A 51 -19.68 -15.57 -9.21
N ALA A 52 -18.58 -16.29 -9.38
CA ALA A 52 -18.56 -17.52 -10.20
C ALA A 52 -19.67 -18.51 -9.84
N GLU A 53 -19.95 -18.70 -8.53
CA GLU A 53 -20.99 -19.61 -8.07
C GLU A 53 -22.40 -19.09 -8.41
N GLU A 54 -22.63 -17.79 -8.27
CA GLU A 54 -23.90 -17.15 -8.62
C GLU A 54 -24.18 -17.20 -10.13
N ILE A 55 -23.15 -17.03 -10.95
CA ILE A 55 -23.23 -17.19 -12.41
C ILE A 55 -23.69 -18.62 -12.73
N GLY A 56 -23.08 -19.63 -12.12
CA GLY A 56 -23.46 -21.03 -12.31
C GLY A 56 -24.93 -21.29 -11.97
N ARG A 57 -25.43 -20.74 -10.86
CA ARG A 57 -26.85 -20.86 -10.48
C ARG A 57 -27.78 -20.12 -11.43
N ALA A 58 -27.41 -18.91 -11.86
CA ALA A 58 -28.21 -18.12 -12.79
C ALA A 58 -28.33 -18.81 -14.16
N MET A 59 -27.24 -19.39 -14.66
CA MET A 59 -27.24 -20.18 -15.90
C MET A 59 -28.09 -21.44 -15.78
N ALA A 60 -28.02 -22.16 -14.65
CA ALA A 60 -28.87 -23.32 -14.39
C ALA A 60 -30.37 -22.96 -14.31
N ALA A 61 -30.68 -21.73 -13.91
CA ALA A 61 -32.02 -21.15 -13.92
C ALA A 61 -32.41 -20.54 -15.29
N GLY A 62 -31.57 -20.70 -16.33
CA GLY A 62 -31.89 -20.35 -17.71
C GLY A 62 -31.49 -18.94 -18.15
N LEU A 63 -30.51 -18.31 -17.51
CA LEU A 63 -29.84 -17.13 -18.09
C LEU A 63 -28.80 -17.56 -19.14
N ASP A 64 -28.72 -16.79 -20.23
CA ASP A 64 -27.77 -17.04 -21.31
C ASP A 64 -26.32 -16.80 -20.83
N PRO A 65 -25.38 -17.74 -21.06
CA PRO A 65 -23.97 -17.55 -20.70
C PRO A 65 -23.36 -16.27 -21.28
N SER A 66 -23.80 -15.81 -22.45
CA SER A 66 -23.28 -14.60 -23.09
C SER A 66 -23.53 -13.32 -22.29
N GLN A 67 -24.45 -13.36 -21.31
CA GLN A 67 -24.72 -12.24 -20.41
C GLN A 67 -23.62 -12.06 -19.35
N PHE A 68 -22.73 -13.05 -19.19
CA PHE A 68 -21.64 -13.02 -18.22
C PHE A 68 -20.29 -12.92 -18.95
N PRO A 69 -19.70 -11.71 -19.10
CA PRO A 69 -18.44 -11.56 -19.84
C PRO A 69 -17.24 -12.24 -19.18
N ASP A 70 -17.31 -12.52 -17.88
CA ASP A 70 -16.28 -13.24 -17.13
C ASP A 70 -16.96 -14.19 -16.14
N HIS A 71 -16.81 -15.50 -16.38
CA HIS A 71 -17.44 -16.55 -15.58
C HIS A 71 -16.77 -16.73 -14.21
N SER A 72 -15.61 -16.11 -13.97
CA SER A 72 -15.00 -16.06 -12.64
C SER A 72 -15.67 -15.02 -11.73
N GLY A 73 -16.38 -14.04 -12.30
CA GLY A 73 -17.20 -13.09 -11.57
C GLY A 73 -17.28 -11.74 -12.28
N CYS A 74 -18.49 -11.25 -12.54
CA CYS A 74 -18.71 -10.03 -13.29
C CYS A 74 -20.06 -9.37 -12.99
N GLN A 75 -20.20 -8.11 -13.41
CA GLN A 75 -21.51 -7.51 -13.57
C GLN A 75 -22.19 -8.10 -14.81
N VAL A 76 -23.46 -8.44 -14.66
CA VAL A 76 -24.27 -8.99 -15.76
C VAL A 76 -24.43 -7.96 -16.87
N ARG A 77 -24.39 -8.41 -18.13
CA ARG A 77 -24.80 -7.57 -19.27
C ARG A 77 -26.32 -7.39 -19.23
N VAL A 78 -26.73 -6.15 -19.43
CA VAL A 78 -28.15 -5.79 -19.50
C VAL A 78 -28.64 -5.85 -20.93
N VAL A 79 -29.95 -5.99 -21.11
CA VAL A 79 -30.59 -6.06 -22.43
C VAL A 79 -31.38 -4.77 -22.70
N PRO A 80 -31.46 -4.28 -23.94
CA PRO A 80 -32.27 -3.09 -24.25
C PRO A 80 -33.72 -3.26 -23.80
N ASN A 81 -34.31 -2.22 -23.24
CA ASN A 81 -35.71 -2.22 -22.85
C ASN A 81 -36.61 -2.25 -24.11
N PRO A 82 -37.44 -3.29 -24.32
CA PRO A 82 -38.28 -3.37 -25.53
C PRO A 82 -39.44 -2.37 -25.53
N ALA A 83 -39.79 -1.80 -24.37
CA ALA A 83 -40.96 -0.94 -24.18
C ALA A 83 -40.59 0.55 -24.01
N GLY A 84 -39.32 0.94 -24.12
CA GLY A 84 -38.90 2.32 -23.91
C GLY A 84 -37.38 2.52 -23.93
N GLU A 85 -36.92 3.59 -23.30
CA GLU A 85 -35.50 3.90 -23.17
C GLU A 85 -34.82 3.05 -22.07
N GLY A 86 -33.49 2.99 -22.13
CA GLY A 86 -32.65 2.31 -21.16
C GLY A 86 -32.56 0.79 -21.36
N TYR A 87 -32.15 0.11 -20.30
CA TYR A 87 -31.80 -1.30 -20.29
C TYR A 87 -32.44 -2.02 -19.10
N LEU A 88 -32.60 -3.34 -19.22
CA LEU A 88 -33.19 -4.21 -18.22
C LEU A 88 -32.20 -5.30 -17.80
N CYS A 89 -32.32 -5.75 -16.55
CA CYS A 89 -31.69 -7.00 -16.13
C CYS A 89 -32.22 -8.15 -17.01
N PRO A 90 -31.36 -9.04 -17.57
CA PRO A 90 -31.81 -10.12 -18.45
C PRO A 90 -32.67 -11.18 -17.73
N ALA A 91 -32.68 -11.18 -16.38
CA ALA A 91 -33.52 -12.06 -15.59
C ALA A 91 -34.92 -11.49 -15.31
N PHE A 92 -35.17 -10.22 -15.59
CA PHE A 92 -36.41 -9.53 -15.25
C PHE A 92 -37.33 -9.42 -16.46
N ASP A 93 -38.57 -9.86 -16.29
CA ASP A 93 -39.65 -9.68 -17.26
C ASP A 93 -40.53 -8.50 -16.81
N PRO A 94 -40.52 -7.36 -17.53
CA PRO A 94 -41.30 -6.18 -17.17
C PRO A 94 -42.81 -6.36 -17.41
N ALA A 95 -43.22 -7.26 -18.30
CA ALA A 95 -44.64 -7.47 -18.60
C ALA A 95 -45.34 -8.25 -17.49
N THR A 96 -44.63 -9.20 -16.87
CA THR A 96 -45.17 -10.04 -15.79
C THR A 96 -44.68 -9.64 -14.41
N ALA A 97 -43.81 -8.63 -14.29
CA ALA A 97 -43.12 -8.25 -13.06
C ALA A 97 -42.48 -9.46 -12.36
N HIS A 98 -41.75 -10.28 -13.12
CA HIS A 98 -41.19 -11.54 -12.63
C HIS A 98 -39.67 -11.59 -12.82
N CYS A 99 -38.94 -12.03 -11.80
CA CYS A 99 -37.51 -12.31 -11.89
C CYS A 99 -37.29 -13.82 -11.96
N ARG A 100 -36.76 -14.32 -13.09
CA ARG A 100 -36.52 -15.76 -13.31
C ARG A 100 -35.61 -16.38 -12.26
N ILE A 101 -34.70 -15.59 -11.71
CA ILE A 101 -33.72 -16.03 -10.71
C ILE A 101 -34.08 -15.53 -9.31
N TYR A 102 -35.34 -15.21 -9.01
CA TYR A 102 -35.70 -14.59 -7.72
C TYR A 102 -35.09 -15.37 -6.53
N GLU A 103 -35.35 -16.68 -6.39
CA GLU A 103 -34.77 -17.46 -5.29
C GLU A 103 -33.24 -17.64 -5.35
N GLY A 104 -32.65 -17.45 -6.54
CA GLY A 104 -31.21 -17.62 -6.80
C GLY A 104 -30.46 -16.32 -7.07
N ARG A 105 -31.02 -15.16 -6.68
CA ARG A 105 -30.44 -13.84 -6.93
C ARG A 105 -29.02 -13.73 -6.37
N PRO A 106 -28.13 -12.94 -7.00
CA PRO A 106 -26.81 -12.69 -6.44
C PRO A 106 -26.93 -11.90 -5.14
N LEU A 107 -25.90 -11.96 -4.31
CA LEU A 107 -25.80 -11.24 -3.05
C LEU A 107 -26.13 -9.75 -3.22
N ASP A 108 -25.67 -9.14 -4.31
CA ASP A 108 -25.89 -7.73 -4.65
C ASP A 108 -27.39 -7.40 -4.67
N CYS A 109 -28.18 -8.25 -5.33
CA CYS A 109 -29.63 -8.12 -5.36
C CYS A 109 -30.31 -8.51 -4.03
N GLN A 110 -29.71 -9.39 -3.23
CA GLN A 110 -30.26 -9.81 -1.94
C GLN A 110 -30.14 -8.72 -0.87
N ILE A 111 -29.05 -7.93 -0.91
CA ILE A 111 -28.82 -6.86 0.06
C ILE A 111 -29.56 -5.56 -0.28
N TYR A 112 -30.04 -5.40 -1.52
CA TYR A 112 -30.84 -4.24 -1.92
C TYR A 112 -32.01 -4.02 -0.94
N PRO A 113 -32.18 -2.82 -0.36
CA PRO A 113 -31.77 -1.52 -0.86
C PRO A 113 -30.42 -1.04 -0.30
N LEU A 114 -29.67 -1.90 0.40
CA LEU A 114 -28.32 -1.58 0.83
C LEU A 114 -27.35 -1.69 -0.34
N ALA A 115 -26.33 -0.84 -0.32
CA ALA A 115 -25.22 -0.84 -1.27
C ALA A 115 -23.88 -0.83 -0.53
N LEU A 116 -22.90 -1.54 -1.09
CA LEU A 116 -21.50 -1.45 -0.68
C LEU A 116 -20.73 -0.54 -1.63
N MET A 117 -20.06 0.44 -1.06
CA MET A 117 -19.25 1.38 -1.84
C MET A 117 -17.98 1.78 -1.11
N TRP A 118 -16.99 2.25 -1.86
CA TRP A 118 -15.88 3.00 -1.30
C TRP A 118 -16.35 4.39 -0.86
N SER A 119 -15.72 4.94 0.19
CA SER A 119 -15.76 6.38 0.48
C SER A 119 -15.19 7.17 -0.70
N ASP A 120 -15.51 8.46 -0.79
CA ASP A 120 -15.04 9.35 -1.86
C ASP A 120 -13.50 9.37 -1.98
N ASP A 121 -12.81 9.47 -0.84
CA ASP A 121 -11.34 9.37 -0.75
C ASP A 121 -10.79 7.93 -0.89
N ARG A 122 -11.68 6.97 -1.14
CA ARG A 122 -11.47 5.52 -1.23
C ARG A 122 -10.86 4.87 0.00
N ARG A 123 -10.79 5.53 1.16
CA ARG A 123 -10.12 4.98 2.36
C ARG A 123 -10.91 3.86 3.04
N GLU A 124 -12.23 3.95 3.02
CA GLU A 124 -13.11 3.05 3.77
C GLU A 124 -14.15 2.40 2.87
N VAL A 125 -14.59 1.19 3.22
CA VAL A 125 -15.79 0.56 2.66
C VAL A 125 -16.98 0.93 3.54
N LEU A 126 -18.02 1.45 2.90
CA LEU A 126 -19.24 1.93 3.52
C LEU A 126 -20.42 1.04 3.13
N LEU A 127 -21.32 0.84 4.09
CA LEU A 127 -22.63 0.26 3.89
C LEU A 127 -23.66 1.39 4.08
N GLY A 128 -24.47 1.62 3.06
CA GLY A 128 -25.55 2.61 3.09
C GLY A 128 -26.78 2.09 2.36
N TRP A 129 -27.87 2.86 2.37
CA TRP A 129 -29.07 2.54 1.59
C TRP A 129 -29.24 3.49 0.41
N ASP A 130 -29.71 2.96 -0.71
CA ASP A 130 -30.00 3.70 -1.93
C ASP A 130 -31.25 4.56 -1.76
N SER A 131 -31.08 5.88 -1.71
CA SER A 131 -32.17 6.85 -1.56
C SER A 131 -33.19 6.81 -2.69
N LYS A 132 -32.90 6.13 -3.81
CA LYS A 132 -33.86 5.92 -4.91
C LYS A 132 -34.85 4.81 -4.63
N CYS A 133 -34.67 3.99 -3.60
CA CYS A 133 -35.58 2.91 -3.24
C CYS A 133 -36.97 3.45 -2.82
N PRO A 134 -38.05 3.22 -3.60
CA PRO A 134 -39.36 3.79 -3.30
C PRO A 134 -39.95 3.26 -1.98
N PHE A 135 -39.67 2.01 -1.65
CA PHE A 135 -40.13 1.38 -0.40
C PHE A 135 -39.62 2.12 0.85
N LEU A 136 -38.34 2.52 0.84
CA LEU A 136 -37.73 3.25 1.95
C LEU A 136 -38.16 4.72 1.99
N ARG A 137 -38.47 5.32 0.84
CA ARG A 137 -39.08 6.66 0.76
C ARG A 137 -40.56 6.69 1.17
N GLY A 138 -41.20 5.52 1.32
CA GLY A 138 -42.65 5.44 1.55
C GLY A 138 -43.51 5.67 0.31
N GLU A 139 -42.92 5.66 -0.88
CA GLU A 139 -43.56 5.92 -2.18
C GLU A 139 -43.86 4.57 -2.88
N GLY A 140 -45.13 4.25 -3.21
CA GLY A 140 -45.47 3.01 -3.96
C GLY A 140 -46.95 2.57 -3.92
N PRO A 141 -47.36 1.60 -4.77
CA PRO A 141 -48.77 1.18 -4.89
C PRO A 141 -49.30 0.36 -3.69
N VAL A 142 -48.44 -0.06 -2.76
CA VAL A 142 -48.78 -0.85 -1.55
C VAL A 142 -48.83 0.02 -0.29
N SER A 143 -48.73 1.36 -0.40
CA SER A 143 -48.82 2.31 0.73
C SER A 143 -50.20 2.38 1.42
N ARG A 144 -51.09 1.40 1.20
CA ARG A 144 -52.48 1.36 1.68
C ARG A 144 -52.83 0.17 2.58
N GLU A 145 -51.94 -0.80 2.80
CA GLU A 145 -52.14 -1.78 3.88
C GLU A 145 -51.54 -1.22 5.19
N PRO A 146 -52.32 -1.15 6.28
CA PRO A 146 -51.80 -0.69 7.56
C PRO A 146 -50.93 -1.79 8.16
N LEU A 147 -49.63 -1.71 7.91
CA LEU A 147 -48.61 -2.25 8.82
C LEU A 147 -48.30 -1.14 9.82
N GLU A 148 -48.32 -1.46 11.12
CA GLU A 148 -48.12 -0.49 12.19
C GLU A 148 -46.80 0.29 12.00
N GLY A 149 -46.89 1.62 11.90
CA GLY A 149 -45.76 2.53 11.75
C GLY A 149 -45.66 3.15 10.34
N GLY A 150 -46.00 4.44 10.24
CA GLY A 150 -45.97 5.22 8.99
C GLY A 150 -44.56 5.45 8.41
N PRO A 151 -44.42 6.28 7.36
CA PRO A 151 -43.15 6.53 6.67
C PRO A 151 -42.00 7.01 7.60
N GLU A 152 -42.31 7.75 8.67
CA GLU A 152 -41.35 8.19 9.68
C GLU A 152 -40.75 7.02 10.51
N ALA A 153 -41.43 5.87 10.63
CA ALA A 153 -40.90 4.68 11.30
C ALA A 153 -39.85 3.93 10.44
N ARG A 154 -39.93 4.07 9.10
CA ARG A 154 -39.00 3.45 8.15
C ARG A 154 -37.69 4.21 8.01
N GLU A 155 -37.66 5.48 8.40
CA GLU A 155 -36.54 6.40 8.19
C GLU A 155 -35.39 6.29 9.21
N SER A 156 -35.44 5.43 10.24
CA SER A 156 -34.27 5.32 11.13
C SER A 156 -34.05 4.01 11.90
N GLY A 157 -35.09 3.28 12.32
CA GLY A 157 -34.92 2.08 13.16
C GLY A 157 -34.60 0.81 12.35
N ASP A 158 -35.56 0.37 11.55
CA ASP A 158 -35.55 -0.99 10.97
C ASP A 158 -34.45 -1.17 9.92
N ILE A 159 -34.22 -0.18 9.06
CA ILE A 159 -33.14 -0.25 8.06
C ILE A 159 -31.76 -0.25 8.72
N ARG A 160 -31.59 0.43 9.87
CA ARG A 160 -30.34 0.39 10.64
C ARG A 160 -30.13 -0.98 11.26
N VAL A 161 -31.16 -1.57 11.87
CA VAL A 161 -31.10 -2.94 12.42
C VAL A 161 -30.77 -3.95 11.32
N TYR A 162 -31.43 -3.84 10.17
CA TYR A 162 -31.13 -4.68 9.01
C TYR A 162 -29.70 -4.50 8.51
N ALA A 163 -29.23 -3.25 8.40
CA ALA A 163 -27.86 -2.95 8.01
C ALA A 163 -26.83 -3.49 9.01
N GLU A 164 -27.13 -3.54 10.31
CA GLU A 164 -26.27 -4.21 11.29
C GLU A 164 -26.18 -5.72 11.08
N GLN A 165 -27.31 -6.38 10.79
CA GLN A 165 -27.35 -7.80 10.49
C GLN A 165 -26.54 -8.13 9.22
N VAL A 166 -26.74 -7.33 8.16
CA VAL A 166 -26.00 -7.47 6.90
C VAL A 166 -24.51 -7.18 7.12
N ALA A 167 -24.15 -6.11 7.84
CA ALA A 167 -22.75 -5.80 8.17
C ALA A 167 -22.06 -6.93 8.93
N HIS A 168 -22.73 -7.51 9.94
CA HIS A 168 -22.20 -8.65 10.70
C HIS A 168 -21.91 -9.84 9.78
N ARG A 169 -22.79 -10.09 8.80
CA ARG A 169 -22.59 -11.17 7.83
C ARG A 169 -21.45 -10.86 6.85
N LEU A 170 -21.41 -9.66 6.29
CA LEU A 170 -20.36 -9.21 5.37
C LEU A 170 -18.96 -9.23 6.01
N GLU A 171 -18.89 -9.01 7.33
CA GLU A 171 -17.64 -9.08 8.10
C GLU A 171 -17.34 -10.47 8.70
N SER A 172 -18.08 -11.52 8.32
CA SER A 172 -17.70 -12.91 8.63
C SER A 172 -16.47 -13.34 7.81
N GLU A 173 -15.62 -14.23 8.35
CA GLU A 173 -14.36 -14.63 7.69
C GLU A 173 -14.56 -15.18 6.27
N GLU A 174 -15.62 -15.97 6.06
CA GLU A 174 -16.01 -16.51 4.75
C GLU A 174 -16.34 -15.38 3.76
N MET A 175 -17.17 -14.42 4.18
CA MET A 175 -17.57 -13.29 3.34
C MET A 175 -16.40 -12.33 3.07
N LEU A 176 -15.53 -12.11 4.06
CA LEU A 176 -14.32 -11.32 3.88
C LEU A 176 -13.41 -11.92 2.80
N ALA A 177 -13.22 -13.24 2.80
CA ALA A 177 -12.44 -13.92 1.77
C ALA A 177 -13.10 -13.83 0.39
N LEU A 178 -14.42 -14.05 0.32
CA LEU A 178 -15.19 -13.97 -0.92
C LEU A 178 -15.13 -12.55 -1.53
N LEU A 179 -15.45 -11.53 -0.73
CA LEU A 179 -15.46 -10.14 -1.20
C LEU A 179 -14.05 -9.64 -1.54
N ALA A 180 -13.01 -10.12 -0.87
CA ALA A 180 -11.63 -9.83 -1.24
C ALA A 180 -11.25 -10.41 -2.61
N ALA A 181 -11.71 -11.63 -2.93
CA ALA A 181 -11.53 -12.24 -4.25
C ALA A 181 -12.38 -11.55 -5.33
N HIS A 182 -13.53 -10.98 -4.95
CA HIS A 182 -14.48 -10.30 -5.83
C HIS A 182 -14.60 -8.81 -5.52
N SER A 183 -13.48 -8.09 -5.41
CA SER A 183 -13.45 -6.68 -4.97
C SER A 183 -14.29 -5.71 -5.82
N ARG A 184 -14.61 -6.08 -7.07
CA ARG A 184 -15.52 -5.36 -7.97
C ARG A 184 -16.98 -5.36 -7.51
N PHE A 185 -17.33 -6.16 -6.50
CA PHE A 185 -18.62 -6.07 -5.80
C PHE A 185 -18.76 -4.74 -5.04
N ILE A 186 -17.65 -4.12 -4.62
CA ILE A 186 -17.67 -2.83 -3.95
C ILE A 186 -17.74 -1.72 -5.00
N GLY A 187 -18.89 -1.05 -5.05
CA GLY A 187 -19.15 0.03 -6.01
C GLY A 187 -18.30 1.28 -5.77
N PRO A 188 -18.29 2.22 -6.74
CA PRO A 188 -17.77 3.56 -6.51
C PRO A 188 -18.64 4.32 -5.49
N PHE A 189 -18.13 5.43 -4.97
CA PHE A 189 -18.89 6.34 -4.14
C PHE A 189 -20.14 6.85 -4.88
N GLN A 190 -21.26 6.96 -4.16
CA GLN A 190 -22.56 7.36 -4.69
C GLN A 190 -23.19 8.42 -3.78
N GLU A 191 -23.49 9.60 -4.33
CA GLU A 191 -24.12 10.69 -3.56
C GLU A 191 -25.53 10.34 -3.08
N ASP A 192 -26.24 9.52 -3.87
CA ASP A 192 -27.61 9.08 -3.57
C ASP A 192 -27.67 7.93 -2.55
N VAL A 193 -26.54 7.49 -1.98
CA VAL A 193 -26.50 6.45 -0.95
C VAL A 193 -26.32 7.09 0.42
N VAL A 194 -27.33 6.93 1.28
CA VAL A 194 -27.28 7.42 2.66
C VAL A 194 -26.46 6.45 3.49
N VAL A 195 -25.27 6.90 3.91
CA VAL A 195 -24.32 6.09 4.69
C VAL A 195 -24.91 5.70 6.05
N LEU A 196 -24.91 4.40 6.35
CA LEU A 196 -25.37 3.87 7.62
C LEU A 196 -24.20 3.54 8.55
N ARG A 197 -23.12 2.94 8.01
CA ARG A 197 -21.91 2.58 8.77
C ARG A 197 -20.71 2.27 7.88
N ALA A 198 -19.51 2.34 8.47
CA ALA A 198 -18.29 1.77 7.90
C ALA A 198 -18.16 0.26 8.20
N LEU A 199 -17.41 -0.45 7.35
CA LEU A 199 -17.06 -1.87 7.48
C LEU A 199 -15.53 -2.03 7.62
N PRO A 200 -14.97 -1.83 8.83
CA PRO A 200 -13.52 -1.77 9.03
C PRO A 200 -12.81 -3.10 8.75
N ARG A 201 -13.42 -4.26 9.04
CA ARG A 201 -12.79 -5.56 8.76
C ARG A 201 -12.75 -5.85 7.28
N LEU A 202 -13.83 -5.52 6.57
CA LEU A 202 -13.89 -5.65 5.11
C LEU A 202 -12.90 -4.69 4.43
N THR A 203 -12.84 -3.44 4.90
CA THR A 203 -11.86 -2.45 4.45
C THR A 203 -10.44 -3.00 4.61
N ALA A 204 -10.07 -3.46 5.80
CA ALA A 204 -8.76 -4.03 6.07
C ALA A 204 -8.45 -5.24 5.19
N LYS A 205 -9.41 -6.15 4.98
CA LYS A 205 -9.23 -7.34 4.14
C LYS A 205 -9.00 -6.98 2.67
N LEU A 206 -9.79 -6.07 2.12
CA LEU A 206 -9.65 -5.61 0.74
C LEU A 206 -8.33 -4.87 0.52
N ARG A 207 -7.93 -4.02 1.49
CA ARG A 207 -6.62 -3.35 1.45
C ARG A 207 -5.46 -4.35 1.52
N ALA A 208 -5.55 -5.36 2.37
CA ALA A 208 -4.54 -6.40 2.47
C ALA A 208 -4.40 -7.24 1.18
N SER A 209 -5.51 -7.40 0.43
CA SER A 209 -5.57 -8.23 -0.79
C SER A 209 -5.23 -7.46 -2.06
N GLN A 210 -5.07 -6.13 -1.99
CA GLN A 210 -4.62 -5.33 -3.13
C GLN A 210 -3.14 -5.63 -3.44
N PRO A 211 -2.81 -6.00 -4.70
CA PRO A 211 -1.43 -6.26 -5.09
C PRO A 211 -0.59 -5.00 -4.88
N LEU A 212 0.56 -5.18 -4.21
CA LEU A 212 1.50 -4.10 -3.97
C LEU A 212 2.38 -3.89 -5.21
N ALA A 213 2.25 -2.73 -5.83
CA ALA A 213 3.09 -2.34 -6.96
C ALA A 213 4.39 -1.69 -6.47
N LEU A 214 5.50 -2.43 -6.53
CA LEU A 214 6.83 -1.87 -6.32
C LEU A 214 7.27 -1.07 -7.55
N GLN A 215 7.69 0.17 -7.33
CA GLN A 215 8.23 1.05 -8.36
C GLN A 215 9.72 1.30 -8.08
N PRO A 216 10.61 1.26 -9.09
CA PRO A 216 12.03 1.55 -8.88
C PRO A 216 12.22 2.95 -8.29
N LEU A 217 13.15 3.09 -7.34
CA LEU A 217 13.52 4.39 -6.81
C LEU A 217 14.40 5.14 -7.84
N THR A 218 14.06 6.39 -8.12
CA THR A 218 14.81 7.26 -9.03
C THR A 218 15.21 8.57 -8.35
N ASN A 219 16.13 9.33 -8.96
CA ASN A 219 16.50 10.67 -8.47
C ASN A 219 15.31 11.64 -8.43
N GLN A 220 14.28 11.43 -9.26
CA GLN A 220 13.09 12.26 -9.28
C GLN A 220 12.19 12.05 -8.05
N ASP A 221 12.36 10.95 -7.32
CA ASP A 221 11.59 10.63 -6.12
C ASP A 221 12.12 11.34 -4.85
N ARG A 222 13.21 12.11 -4.96
CA ARG A 222 13.77 12.86 -3.81
C ARG A 222 12.73 13.72 -3.10
N PRO A 223 11.92 14.57 -3.78
CA PRO A 223 10.90 15.37 -3.10
C PRO A 223 9.80 14.53 -2.45
N LEU A 224 9.52 13.33 -2.98
CA LEU A 224 8.54 12.42 -2.39
C LEU A 224 9.04 11.89 -1.04
N ILE A 225 10.30 11.44 -0.98
CA ILE A 225 10.92 10.97 0.27
C ILE A 225 11.02 12.12 1.28
N GLU A 226 11.50 13.29 0.88
CA GLU A 226 11.61 14.47 1.76
C GLU A 226 10.25 14.88 2.35
N ARG A 227 9.17 14.84 1.56
CA ARG A 227 7.80 15.09 2.07
C ARG A 227 7.34 14.01 3.05
N ALA A 228 7.55 12.74 2.73
CA ALA A 228 7.15 11.64 3.61
C ALA A 228 7.85 11.74 4.97
N LEU A 229 9.15 12.05 4.97
CA LEU A 229 9.94 12.29 6.18
C LEU A 229 9.41 13.47 6.98
N ALA A 230 9.18 14.62 6.33
CA ALA A 230 8.64 15.80 7.00
C ALA A 230 7.27 15.54 7.65
N SER A 231 6.47 14.62 7.08
CA SER A 231 5.18 14.19 7.63
C SER A 231 5.27 13.11 8.71
N THR A 232 6.45 12.51 8.94
CA THR A 232 6.68 11.44 9.92
C THR A 232 7.21 12.01 11.23
N ARG A 233 6.31 12.26 12.18
CA ARG A 233 6.63 12.99 13.43
C ARG A 233 7.73 12.32 14.27
N GLU A 234 7.72 11.00 14.32
CA GLU A 234 8.60 10.18 15.15
C GLU A 234 10.04 10.20 14.61
N VAL A 235 10.21 10.15 13.29
CA VAL A 235 11.50 10.19 12.61
C VAL A 235 12.13 11.60 12.68
N CYS A 236 11.32 12.66 12.61
CA CYS A 236 11.80 14.04 12.69
C CYS A 236 12.52 14.42 14.00
N ARG A 237 12.41 13.60 15.06
CA ARG A 237 13.13 13.82 16.33
C ARG A 237 14.60 13.42 16.26
N THR A 238 14.92 12.42 15.45
CA THR A 238 16.27 11.88 15.33
C THR A 238 16.73 11.95 13.87
N PRO A 239 17.52 12.97 13.49
CA PRO A 239 17.94 13.18 12.10
C PRO A 239 19.11 12.25 11.74
N LEU A 240 18.87 10.94 11.68
CA LEU A 240 19.90 10.00 11.22
C LEU A 240 20.24 10.28 9.75
N ALA A 241 21.51 10.14 9.38
CA ALA A 241 22.01 10.39 8.04
C ALA A 241 21.29 9.54 7.00
N VAL A 242 20.93 8.30 7.36
CA VAL A 242 20.19 7.37 6.49
C VAL A 242 18.78 7.84 6.13
N TYR A 243 18.19 8.81 6.86
CA TYR A 243 16.93 9.40 6.46
C TYR A 243 17.07 10.48 5.38
N ALA A 244 18.29 10.83 4.95
CA ALA A 244 18.45 11.62 3.74
C ALA A 244 18.18 10.77 2.48
N PHE A 245 17.85 11.43 1.36
CA PHE A 245 17.72 10.73 0.07
C PHE A 245 19.07 10.18 -0.43
N ALA A 246 20.15 10.94 -0.21
CA ALA A 246 21.45 10.68 -0.84
C ALA A 246 22.04 9.29 -0.53
N PRO A 247 22.02 8.76 0.71
CA PRO A 247 22.46 7.39 0.97
C PRO A 247 21.79 6.35 0.09
N HIS A 248 20.48 6.41 -0.09
CA HIS A 248 19.75 5.44 -0.92
C HIS A 248 20.05 5.59 -2.41
N ALA A 249 20.45 6.78 -2.84
CA ALA A 249 20.86 7.01 -4.21
C ALA A 249 22.28 6.52 -4.50
N ILE A 250 23.26 6.85 -3.65
CA ILE A 250 24.67 6.53 -3.91
C ILE A 250 24.96 5.02 -3.87
N TRP A 251 24.19 4.27 -3.10
CA TRP A 251 24.34 2.82 -2.97
C TRP A 251 23.57 1.99 -4.02
N ARG A 252 23.02 2.62 -5.07
CA ARG A 252 22.22 1.93 -6.11
C ARG A 252 22.96 0.87 -6.94
N ASN A 253 24.29 0.94 -6.96
CA ASN A 253 25.11 -0.07 -7.64
C ASN A 253 25.24 -1.34 -6.82
N LEU A 254 24.99 -1.26 -5.50
CA LEU A 254 24.98 -2.39 -4.59
C LEU A 254 23.56 -2.88 -4.34
N PHE A 255 22.62 -1.98 -4.08
CA PHE A 255 21.22 -2.30 -3.80
C PHE A 255 20.30 -1.85 -4.91
N THR A 256 19.31 -2.67 -5.25
CA THR A 256 18.14 -2.17 -6.01
C THR A 256 17.13 -1.60 -5.01
N TYR A 257 16.85 -0.31 -5.12
CA TYR A 257 15.86 0.35 -4.27
C TYR A 257 14.49 0.40 -4.94
N TRP A 258 13.46 0.07 -4.16
CA TRP A 258 12.07 0.11 -4.58
C TRP A 258 11.25 0.98 -3.63
N ARG A 259 10.22 1.62 -4.15
CA ARG A 259 9.20 2.31 -3.36
C ARG A 259 7.82 1.76 -3.61
N ALA A 260 6.97 1.83 -2.60
CA ALA A 260 5.53 1.63 -2.72
C ALA A 260 4.80 2.54 -1.73
N GLU A 261 3.58 2.92 -2.08
CA GLU A 261 2.64 3.53 -1.15
C GLU A 261 1.74 2.45 -0.57
N ILE A 262 1.77 2.29 0.75
CA ILE A 262 1.06 1.23 1.48
C ILE A 262 0.31 1.89 2.63
N ASP A 263 -1.02 1.83 2.59
CA ASP A 263 -1.89 2.40 3.63
C ASP A 263 -1.53 3.86 3.97
N GLY A 264 -1.27 4.68 2.94
CA GLY A 264 -0.87 6.10 3.08
C GLY A 264 0.57 6.34 3.55
N HIS A 265 1.40 5.29 3.64
CA HIS A 265 2.80 5.39 4.00
C HIS A 265 3.70 5.07 2.81
N LEU A 266 4.74 5.87 2.62
CA LEU A 266 5.83 5.56 1.72
C LEU A 266 6.73 4.49 2.34
N CYS A 267 6.78 3.32 1.71
CA CYS A 267 7.67 2.23 2.08
C CYS A 267 8.87 2.21 1.13
N LEU A 268 10.08 2.30 1.69
CA LEU A 268 11.33 2.22 0.96
C LEU A 268 12.00 0.87 1.19
N PHE A 269 12.08 0.06 0.15
CA PHE A 269 12.71 -1.24 0.17
C PHE A 269 14.09 -1.19 -0.48
N ALA A 270 15.00 -2.03 0.01
CA ALA A 270 16.27 -2.34 -0.62
C ALA A 270 16.31 -3.84 -0.91
N GLU A 271 16.80 -4.20 -2.08
CA GLU A 271 16.99 -5.57 -2.53
C GLU A 271 18.49 -5.80 -2.75
N TYR A 272 18.99 -6.87 -2.15
CA TYR A 272 20.35 -7.40 -2.32
C TYR A 272 20.27 -8.92 -2.48
N GLU A 273 21.37 -9.58 -2.86
CA GLU A 273 21.49 -11.02 -3.16
C GLU A 273 20.51 -11.97 -2.44
N ASP A 274 20.32 -11.82 -1.12
CA ASP A 274 19.50 -12.69 -0.28
C ASP A 274 18.01 -12.33 -0.17
N GLY A 275 17.61 -11.18 -0.74
CA GLY A 275 16.23 -10.73 -0.91
C GLY A 275 15.96 -9.27 -0.49
N LEU A 276 14.67 -8.97 -0.34
CA LEU A 276 14.10 -7.66 -0.10
C LEU A 276 13.96 -7.37 1.41
N PHE A 277 14.37 -6.17 1.84
CA PHE A 277 14.14 -5.67 3.18
C PHE A 277 13.69 -4.20 3.15
N LEU A 278 13.08 -3.72 4.23
CA LEU A 278 12.75 -2.31 4.38
C LEU A 278 14.01 -1.54 4.82
N ALA A 279 14.45 -0.60 4.00
CA ALA A 279 15.61 0.25 4.30
C ALA A 279 15.31 1.26 5.40
N LEU A 280 14.04 1.67 5.53
CA LEU A 280 13.52 2.57 6.55
C LEU A 280 12.18 2.02 7.06
N PRO A 281 11.73 2.35 8.27
CA PRO A 281 10.34 2.13 8.67
C PRO A 281 9.38 2.86 7.69
N PRO A 282 8.12 2.39 7.54
CA PRO A 282 7.12 3.10 6.74
C PRO A 282 7.03 4.58 7.12
N LEU A 283 7.11 5.46 6.12
CA LEU A 283 7.15 6.90 6.30
C LEU A 283 5.80 7.51 5.98
N GLY A 284 5.22 8.28 6.88
CA GLY A 284 3.94 8.93 6.70
C GLY A 284 3.27 9.27 8.02
N PRO A 285 2.10 9.93 7.96
CA PRO A 285 1.33 10.26 9.15
C PRO A 285 0.61 9.04 9.71
N GLY A 286 0.54 8.96 11.04
CA GLY A 286 -0.30 8.00 11.75
C GLY A 286 0.36 6.66 12.04
N PRO A 287 -0.42 5.65 12.46
CA PRO A 287 0.12 4.36 12.88
C PRO A 287 0.67 3.52 11.71
N ILE A 288 1.94 3.12 11.78
CA ILE A 288 2.61 2.32 10.74
C ILE A 288 2.22 0.84 10.72
N ALA A 289 1.42 0.34 11.69
CA ALA A 289 1.21 -1.09 11.90
C ALA A 289 0.62 -1.82 10.67
N GLY A 290 -0.37 -1.21 10.00
CA GLY A 290 -0.96 -1.77 8.78
C GLY A 290 0.04 -1.83 7.63
N ALA A 291 0.70 -0.71 7.35
CA ALA A 291 1.72 -0.61 6.30
C ALA A 291 2.88 -1.58 6.55
N LEU A 292 3.35 -1.68 7.79
CA LEU A 292 4.42 -2.58 8.20
C LEU A 292 4.02 -4.05 8.01
N ALA A 293 2.83 -4.45 8.44
CA ALA A 293 2.34 -5.82 8.28
C ALA A 293 2.25 -6.22 6.79
N ARG A 294 1.75 -5.33 5.93
CA ARG A 294 1.65 -5.55 4.48
C ARG A 294 3.02 -5.60 3.81
N ALA A 295 3.92 -4.67 4.14
CA ALA A 295 5.29 -4.68 3.64
C ALA A 295 6.03 -5.97 4.05
N CYS A 296 5.86 -6.42 5.29
CA CYS A 296 6.42 -7.69 5.77
C CYS A 296 5.83 -8.90 5.05
N ALA A 297 4.53 -8.89 4.71
CA ALA A 297 3.92 -9.96 3.92
C ALA A 297 4.53 -10.03 2.50
N LEU A 298 4.66 -8.89 1.82
CA LEU A 298 5.33 -8.78 0.52
C LEU A 298 6.77 -9.29 0.57
N MET A 299 7.54 -8.87 1.59
CA MET A 299 8.91 -9.32 1.76
C MET A 299 8.96 -10.83 2.00
N ARG A 300 8.12 -11.40 2.88
CA ARG A 300 8.09 -12.86 3.11
C ARG A 300 7.80 -13.66 1.84
N GLU A 301 6.85 -13.20 1.05
CA GLU A 301 6.50 -13.81 -0.23
C GLU A 301 7.69 -13.76 -1.21
N ARG A 302 8.27 -12.57 -1.41
CA ARG A 302 9.39 -12.37 -2.35
C ARG A 302 10.66 -13.08 -1.91
N ASN A 303 10.92 -13.13 -0.61
CA ASN A 303 12.09 -13.74 0.00
C ASN A 303 11.99 -15.25 0.13
N ARG A 304 10.82 -15.85 -0.17
CA ARG A 304 10.58 -17.31 -0.08
C ARG A 304 11.02 -17.93 1.25
N GLY A 305 10.84 -17.18 2.35
CA GLY A 305 11.23 -17.62 3.69
C GLY A 305 12.68 -17.35 4.10
N SER A 306 13.47 -16.61 3.31
CA SER A 306 14.81 -16.14 3.72
C SER A 306 14.75 -15.24 4.96
N ALA A 307 15.78 -15.36 5.82
CA ALA A 307 15.94 -14.58 7.04
C ALA A 307 16.23 -13.09 6.79
N VAL A 308 16.38 -12.67 5.53
CA VAL A 308 16.63 -11.27 5.14
C VAL A 308 15.47 -10.33 5.50
N THR A 309 14.26 -10.86 5.71
CA THR A 309 13.05 -10.09 6.01
C THR A 309 13.20 -9.30 7.31
N ARG A 310 13.47 -7.99 7.18
CA ARG A 310 13.67 -7.09 8.31
C ARG A 310 13.32 -5.64 7.95
N VAL A 311 13.27 -4.81 8.97
CA VAL A 311 13.26 -3.35 8.84
C VAL A 311 14.56 -2.83 9.43
N GLU A 312 15.28 -2.02 8.67
CA GLU A 312 16.49 -1.37 9.13
C GLU A 312 16.23 0.07 9.57
N ASN A 313 17.20 0.63 10.30
CA ASN A 313 17.26 2.05 10.65
C ASN A 313 16.02 2.54 11.45
N VAL A 314 15.44 1.64 12.25
CA VAL A 314 14.35 1.97 13.17
C VAL A 314 14.89 2.90 14.26
N PRO A 315 14.36 4.13 14.39
CA PRO A 315 14.80 5.10 15.38
C PRO A 315 14.26 4.69 16.76
N GLU A 316 14.86 5.24 17.82
CA GLU A 316 14.51 4.86 19.19
C GLU A 316 13.03 5.06 19.52
N GLU A 317 12.44 6.12 18.97
CA GLU A 317 11.05 6.52 19.16
C GLU A 317 10.05 5.50 18.63
N LEU A 318 10.43 4.68 17.63
CA LEU A 318 9.56 3.67 17.04
C LEU A 318 9.72 2.28 17.67
N LYS A 319 10.75 2.05 18.50
CA LYS A 319 11.00 0.74 19.14
C LYS A 319 9.76 0.18 19.86
N PRO A 320 9.02 0.96 20.70
CA PRO A 320 7.87 0.41 21.43
C PRO A 320 6.74 -0.06 20.49
N GLN A 321 6.57 0.60 19.34
CA GLN A 321 5.53 0.24 18.37
C GLN A 321 5.86 -1.06 17.63
N PHE A 322 7.15 -1.33 17.39
CA PHE A 322 7.62 -2.59 16.82
C PHE A 322 7.50 -3.73 17.84
N GLU A 323 7.90 -3.50 19.10
CA GLU A 323 7.78 -4.51 20.17
C GLU A 323 6.32 -4.89 20.45
N ALA A 324 5.40 -3.90 20.47
CA ALA A 324 3.96 -4.13 20.62
C ALA A 324 3.36 -5.00 19.50
N GLN A 325 4.00 -5.04 18.33
CA GLN A 325 3.63 -5.89 17.20
C GLN A 325 4.38 -7.24 17.18
N GLY A 326 5.20 -7.53 18.20
CA GLY A 326 5.93 -8.79 18.34
C GLY A 326 7.24 -8.86 17.56
N TYR A 327 7.76 -7.74 17.05
CA TYR A 327 9.06 -7.72 16.38
C TYR A 327 10.22 -7.80 17.39
N ARG A 328 11.29 -8.50 17.00
CA ARG A 328 12.56 -8.51 17.73
C ARG A 328 13.46 -7.40 17.21
N LEU A 329 14.03 -6.63 18.13
CA LEU A 329 14.95 -5.54 17.81
C LEU A 329 16.39 -5.98 18.02
N ALA A 330 17.27 -5.59 17.09
CA ALA A 330 18.71 -5.80 17.20
C ALA A 330 19.43 -4.45 17.06
N PRO A 331 20.42 -4.13 17.90
CA PRO A 331 21.21 -2.92 17.75
C PRO A 331 21.91 -2.89 16.38
N LYS A 332 21.74 -1.80 15.64
CA LYS A 332 22.57 -1.45 14.48
C LYS A 332 23.67 -0.47 14.94
N GLY A 333 24.72 -0.32 14.14
CA GLY A 333 25.82 0.61 14.43
C GLY A 333 25.34 2.01 14.81
N VAL A 334 26.15 2.73 15.59
CA VAL A 334 25.82 4.08 16.08
C VAL A 334 26.19 5.15 15.07
N GLU A 335 25.38 6.20 14.99
CA GLU A 335 25.73 7.43 14.27
C GLU A 335 26.25 8.49 15.24
N TYR A 336 27.25 9.27 14.80
CA TYR A 336 27.83 10.35 15.60
C TYR A 336 27.20 11.69 15.20
N LEU A 337 26.42 12.26 16.11
CA LEU A 337 25.76 13.56 15.93
C LEU A 337 26.60 14.67 16.58
N TYR A 338 26.89 15.72 15.82
CA TYR A 338 27.62 16.90 16.27
C TYR A 338 26.83 18.16 16.01
N ARG A 339 27.00 19.17 16.87
CA ARG A 339 26.51 20.53 16.56
C ARG A 339 27.39 21.12 15.46
N ALA A 340 26.78 21.54 14.35
CA ALA A 340 27.49 22.13 13.22
C ALA A 340 28.35 23.34 13.63
N ALA A 341 27.83 24.19 14.52
CA ALA A 341 28.57 25.34 15.04
C ALA A 341 29.84 24.96 15.81
N ASP A 342 29.82 23.84 16.53
CA ASP A 342 30.98 23.39 17.30
C ASP A 342 32.09 22.89 16.37
N LEU A 343 31.72 22.12 15.33
CA LEU A 343 32.69 21.63 14.33
C LEU A 343 33.24 22.75 13.45
N ALA A 344 32.42 23.77 13.14
CA ALA A 344 32.84 24.90 12.31
C ALA A 344 33.82 25.83 13.05
N ASN A 345 33.58 26.07 14.34
CA ASN A 345 34.36 27.05 15.13
C ASN A 345 35.45 26.41 15.99
N LEU A 346 35.33 25.10 16.27
CA LEU A 346 36.27 24.33 17.10
C LEU A 346 36.56 25.01 18.45
N VAL A 347 35.53 25.50 19.16
CA VAL A 347 35.70 26.31 20.39
C VAL A 347 35.76 25.45 21.64
N GLY A 348 36.70 25.78 22.56
CA GLY A 348 36.86 25.10 23.85
C GLY A 348 37.96 24.03 23.86
N ASP A 349 38.18 23.44 25.04
CA ASP A 349 39.30 22.53 25.29
C ASP A 349 39.17 21.19 24.56
N ARG A 350 37.95 20.67 24.43
CA ARG A 350 37.66 19.43 23.68
C ARG A 350 38.14 19.48 22.23
N TYR A 351 38.14 20.68 21.61
CA TYR A 351 38.56 20.87 20.22
C TYR A 351 39.99 21.41 20.08
N LYS A 352 40.79 21.43 21.16
CA LYS A 352 42.18 21.92 21.13
C LYS A 352 43.05 21.19 20.11
N SER A 353 42.94 19.86 20.05
CA SER A 353 43.72 19.03 19.12
C SER A 353 43.31 19.24 17.65
N PRO A 354 42.03 19.13 17.25
CA PRO A 354 41.59 19.49 15.89
C PRO A 354 41.98 20.90 15.48
N ARG A 355 41.80 21.90 16.36
CA ARG A 355 42.18 23.30 16.09
C ARG A 355 43.67 23.45 15.85
N ALA A 356 44.50 22.77 16.65
CA ALA A 356 45.95 22.76 16.44
C ALA A 356 46.34 22.09 15.11
N ALA A 357 45.63 21.05 14.69
CA ALA A 357 45.85 20.40 13.39
C ALA A 357 45.50 21.33 12.22
N CYS A 358 44.33 22.01 12.26
CA CYS A 358 43.95 23.01 11.26
C CYS A 358 44.96 24.16 11.18
N ASN A 359 45.40 24.68 12.32
CA ASN A 359 46.39 25.76 12.37
C ASN A 359 47.75 25.32 11.81
N ARG A 360 48.18 24.10 12.11
CA ARG A 360 49.41 23.53 11.54
C ARG A 360 49.30 23.41 10.02
N PHE A 361 48.21 22.80 9.54
CA PHE A 361 47.95 22.66 8.11
C PHE A 361 47.98 24.01 7.36
N ALA A 362 47.31 25.03 7.91
CA ALA A 362 47.24 26.34 7.29
C ALA A 362 48.57 27.12 7.30
N ARG A 363 49.47 26.83 8.25
CA ARG A 363 50.82 27.42 8.29
C ARG A 363 51.79 26.71 7.36
N ASP A 364 51.71 25.38 7.30
CA ASP A 364 52.75 24.55 6.69
C ASP A 364 52.50 24.33 5.17
N HIS A 365 51.30 24.64 4.67
CA HIS A 365 50.93 24.41 3.27
C HIS A 365 50.28 25.62 2.62
N GLN A 366 50.64 25.87 1.35
CA GLN A 366 49.86 26.73 0.47
C GLN A 366 48.70 25.93 -0.11
N TYR A 367 47.48 26.20 0.34
CA TYR A 367 46.30 25.41 -0.03
C TYR A 367 45.18 26.24 -0.64
N ARG A 368 44.30 25.57 -1.39
CA ARG A 368 43.02 26.12 -1.86
C ARG A 368 41.88 25.24 -1.40
N TYR A 369 40.95 25.81 -0.63
CA TYR A 369 39.69 25.18 -0.27
C TYR A 369 38.56 25.82 -1.08
N GLY A 370 37.69 25.01 -1.69
CA GLY A 370 36.62 25.52 -2.53
C GLY A 370 35.49 24.52 -2.77
N PRO A 371 34.39 24.95 -3.42
CA PRO A 371 33.33 24.06 -3.84
C PRO A 371 33.86 23.04 -4.86
N TYR A 372 33.32 21.83 -4.83
CA TYR A 372 33.52 20.84 -5.88
C TYR A 372 33.01 21.36 -7.22
N ARG A 373 33.74 21.04 -8.29
CA ARG A 373 33.31 21.24 -9.68
C ARG A 373 33.32 19.91 -10.41
N PRO A 374 32.48 19.69 -11.43
CA PRO A 374 32.51 18.47 -12.24
C PRO A 374 33.89 18.13 -12.83
N THR A 375 34.72 19.14 -13.09
CA THR A 375 36.12 18.99 -13.55
C THR A 375 37.03 18.30 -12.52
N ASP A 376 36.64 18.27 -11.25
CA ASP A 376 37.42 17.68 -10.15
C ASP A 376 37.20 16.17 -10.02
N ARG A 377 36.17 15.63 -10.71
CA ARG A 377 35.71 14.24 -10.57
C ARG A 377 36.85 13.24 -10.64
N GLU A 378 37.64 13.29 -11.71
CA GLU A 378 38.70 12.30 -11.94
C GLU A 378 39.82 12.41 -10.89
N ALA A 379 40.14 13.64 -10.45
CA ALA A 379 41.13 13.86 -9.40
C ALA A 379 40.64 13.34 -8.03
N CYS A 380 39.37 13.53 -7.70
CA CYS A 380 38.75 12.96 -6.48
C CYS A 380 38.71 11.42 -6.53
N LEU A 381 38.36 10.83 -7.68
CA LEU A 381 38.37 9.37 -7.87
C LEU A 381 39.78 8.79 -7.81
N ALA A 382 40.79 9.50 -8.34
CA ALA A 382 42.18 9.10 -8.23
C ALA A 382 42.66 9.14 -6.77
N LEU A 383 42.30 10.20 -6.02
CA LEU A 383 42.60 10.29 -4.60
C LEU A 383 41.94 9.15 -3.80
N TYR A 384 40.69 8.80 -4.13
CA TYR A 384 40.02 7.65 -3.51
C TYR A 384 40.78 6.34 -3.77
N ARG A 385 41.15 6.07 -5.03
CA ARG A 385 41.89 4.86 -5.40
C ARG A 385 43.23 4.77 -4.66
N LEU A 386 43.94 5.89 -4.54
CA LEU A 386 45.18 5.96 -3.76
C LEU A 386 44.93 5.64 -2.28
N TRP A 387 43.90 6.23 -1.69
CA TRP A 387 43.53 5.97 -0.29
C TRP A 387 43.14 4.51 -0.07
N ALA A 388 42.33 3.92 -0.96
CA ALA A 388 41.91 2.53 -0.87
C ALA A 388 43.10 1.57 -0.95
N ALA A 389 44.02 1.77 -1.90
CA ALA A 389 45.25 0.98 -2.01
C ALA A 389 46.14 1.08 -0.76
N GLN A 390 46.20 2.26 -0.13
CA GLN A 390 46.92 2.44 1.14
C GLN A 390 46.26 1.69 2.31
N GLN A 391 44.93 1.59 2.34
CA GLN A 391 44.23 0.81 3.35
C GLN A 391 44.41 -0.70 3.13
N GLU A 392 44.35 -1.16 1.89
CA GLU A 392 44.62 -2.57 1.54
C GLU A 392 46.05 -3.01 1.90
N ALA A 393 47.02 -2.10 1.81
CA ALA A 393 48.40 -2.36 2.16
C ALA A 393 48.68 -2.36 3.68
N ARG A 394 47.72 -1.95 4.53
CA ARG A 394 47.87 -2.01 5.99
C ARG A 394 47.53 -3.42 6.45
N ASP A 395 48.51 -4.09 7.07
CA ASP A 395 48.40 -5.45 7.60
C ASP A 395 47.44 -5.51 8.82
N LEU A 396 46.14 -5.51 8.54
CA LEU A 396 45.06 -5.59 9.52
C LEU A 396 44.63 -7.05 9.68
N SER A 397 45.49 -7.85 10.33
CA SER A 397 45.15 -9.22 10.69
C SER A 397 43.82 -9.26 11.48
N ALA A 398 42.86 -10.05 10.96
CA ALA A 398 41.49 -10.27 11.41
C ALA A 398 40.34 -9.37 10.89
N VAL A 399 40.57 -8.32 10.10
CA VAL A 399 39.49 -7.42 9.56
C VAL A 399 39.20 -7.64 8.05
N ASP A 400 39.83 -8.66 7.47
CA ASP A 400 40.42 -8.48 6.15
C ASP A 400 39.49 -8.74 4.95
N ALA A 401 38.45 -9.59 5.05
CA ALA A 401 37.56 -9.85 3.90
C ALA A 401 36.43 -8.81 3.77
N VAL A 402 35.78 -8.49 4.89
CA VAL A 402 34.61 -7.59 4.93
C VAL A 402 35.03 -6.14 4.68
N ALA A 403 36.14 -5.68 5.29
CA ALA A 403 36.63 -4.32 5.03
C ALA A 403 37.05 -4.12 3.57
N ARG A 404 37.67 -5.13 2.94
CA ARG A 404 38.01 -5.09 1.50
C ARG A 404 36.77 -5.01 0.61
N HIS A 405 35.73 -5.79 0.90
CA HIS A 405 34.45 -5.69 0.18
C HIS A 405 33.82 -4.30 0.36
N MET A 406 33.79 -3.78 1.59
CA MET A 406 33.27 -2.44 1.86
C MET A 406 34.05 -1.33 1.14
N LEU A 407 35.37 -1.47 0.98
CA LEU A 407 36.18 -0.55 0.19
C LEU A 407 35.78 -0.62 -1.29
N ALA A 408 35.68 -1.81 -1.87
CA ALA A 408 35.26 -1.96 -3.26
C ALA A 408 33.85 -1.39 -3.51
N ASP A 409 32.90 -1.68 -2.62
CA ASP A 409 31.51 -1.21 -2.72
C ASP A 409 31.44 0.32 -2.60
N SER A 410 32.21 0.90 -1.68
CA SER A 410 32.28 2.35 -1.46
C SER A 410 32.79 3.09 -2.70
N ALA A 411 33.65 2.47 -3.52
CA ALA A 411 34.13 3.10 -4.77
C ALA A 411 32.96 3.48 -5.70
N SER A 412 31.91 2.66 -5.75
CA SER A 412 30.71 2.92 -6.53
C SER A 412 29.90 4.09 -5.96
N ALA A 413 29.76 4.17 -4.64
CA ALA A 413 29.08 5.26 -3.95
C ALA A 413 29.80 6.60 -4.14
N HIS A 414 31.13 6.61 -4.05
CA HIS A 414 31.95 7.80 -4.34
C HIS A 414 31.77 8.27 -5.79
N ARG A 415 31.77 7.34 -6.76
CA ARG A 415 31.54 7.66 -8.17
C ARG A 415 30.15 8.26 -8.39
N GLU A 416 29.11 7.68 -7.78
CA GLU A 416 27.75 8.18 -7.88
C GLU A 416 27.61 9.58 -7.28
N ALA A 417 28.12 9.79 -6.05
CA ALA A 417 28.10 11.09 -5.38
C ALA A 417 28.82 12.18 -6.18
N LEU A 418 30.02 11.89 -6.72
CA LEU A 418 30.79 12.84 -7.53
C LEU A 418 30.12 13.14 -8.88
N THR A 419 29.42 12.18 -9.46
CA THR A 419 28.79 12.33 -10.78
C THR A 419 27.44 13.03 -10.69
N GLN A 420 26.65 12.72 -9.66
CA GLN A 420 25.26 13.15 -9.52
C GLN A 420 25.07 14.16 -8.38
N ALA A 421 26.14 14.79 -7.87
CA ALA A 421 26.11 15.66 -6.69
C ALA A 421 24.93 16.65 -6.70
N GLU A 422 24.76 17.39 -7.79
CA GLU A 422 23.69 18.38 -7.94
C GLU A 422 22.29 17.73 -7.92
N ALA A 423 22.09 16.66 -8.70
CA ALA A 423 20.81 15.93 -8.75
C ALA A 423 20.44 15.32 -7.40
N LEU A 424 21.44 14.90 -6.62
CA LEU A 424 21.26 14.36 -5.27
C LEU A 424 21.13 15.45 -4.19
N GLY A 425 21.36 16.72 -4.53
CA GLY A 425 21.36 17.83 -3.57
C GLY A 425 22.58 17.89 -2.66
N LEU A 426 23.65 17.21 -3.02
CA LEU A 426 24.88 17.16 -2.23
C LEU A 426 25.73 18.41 -2.44
N THR A 427 26.30 18.92 -1.35
CA THR A 427 27.31 19.97 -1.39
C THR A 427 28.71 19.37 -1.28
N GLY A 428 29.50 19.46 -2.35
CA GLY A 428 30.87 18.99 -2.38
C GLY A 428 31.90 20.08 -2.02
N ARG A 429 32.97 19.70 -1.32
CA ARG A 429 34.14 20.55 -1.03
C ARG A 429 35.43 19.84 -1.38
N VAL A 430 36.42 20.59 -1.86
CA VAL A 430 37.72 20.07 -2.29
C VAL A 430 38.85 20.93 -1.75
N VAL A 431 39.91 20.28 -1.26
CA VAL A 431 41.17 20.91 -0.85
C VAL A 431 42.26 20.56 -1.86
N ARG A 432 43.01 21.59 -2.30
CA ARG A 432 44.19 21.43 -3.16
C ARG A 432 45.45 21.95 -2.51
N ILE A 433 46.56 21.25 -2.75
CA ILE A 433 47.93 21.67 -2.41
C ILE A 433 48.74 21.54 -3.69
N ASP A 434 49.52 22.56 -4.04
CA ASP A 434 50.32 22.60 -5.28
C ASP A 434 49.51 22.29 -6.57
N GLY A 435 48.23 22.67 -6.56
CA GLY A 435 47.30 22.45 -7.68
C GLY A 435 46.62 21.08 -7.69
N GLU A 436 47.05 20.13 -6.88
CA GLU A 436 46.51 18.76 -6.84
C GLU A 436 45.45 18.58 -5.76
N VAL A 437 44.42 17.76 -6.04
CA VAL A 437 43.39 17.43 -5.05
C VAL A 437 43.98 16.53 -3.96
N ARG A 438 43.90 16.97 -2.71
CA ARG A 438 44.42 16.25 -1.53
C ARG A 438 43.36 15.88 -0.51
N ALA A 439 42.15 16.45 -0.60
CA ALA A 439 40.98 16.00 0.14
C ALA A 439 39.70 16.41 -0.57
N TYR A 440 38.62 15.68 -0.33
CA TYR A 440 37.26 16.08 -0.69
C TYR A 440 36.25 15.53 0.31
N THR A 441 35.05 16.12 0.33
CA THR A 441 33.91 15.66 1.12
C THR A 441 32.59 16.08 0.47
N PHE A 442 31.52 15.33 0.73
CA PHE A 442 30.15 15.57 0.26
C PHE A 442 29.17 15.35 1.41
N GLY A 443 28.08 16.11 1.44
CA GLY A 443 27.00 15.98 2.40
C GLY A 443 25.82 16.87 2.07
#